data_AF-X5QXB9-F1
#
_entry.id   AF-X5QXB9-F1
#
_cell.length_a   1.000
_cell.length_b   1.000
_cell.length_c   1.000
_cell.angle_alpha   90.00
_cell.angle_beta   90.00
_cell.angle_gamma   90.00
#
_symmetry.space_group_name_H-M   'P 1'
#
loop_
_entity.id
_entity.type
_entity.pdbx_description
1 polymer ?
#
loop_
_entity_poly.entity_id
_entity_poly.type
_entity_poly.pdbx_seq_one_letter_code
_entity_poly.pdbx_strand_id
1 'polypeptide(L)' 'MSPAYRSAAAWIDQALGHLAEAVEQMPDDRFLSEHQAAHDEPRSASVDMVATVFEREWWRRYPGGRDE' A
#
# COMPACT_ATOMS: atom_id res chain seq x y z
N MET A 1 -11.24 -16.73 -16.87
CA MET A 1 -10.12 -15.78 -16.71
C MET A 1 -9.10 -16.01 -17.83
N SER A 2 -8.87 -15.02 -18.69
CA SER A 2 -7.97 -15.18 -19.85
C SER A 2 -6.50 -15.23 -19.42
N PRO A 3 -5.60 -15.79 -20.26
CA PRO A 3 -4.16 -15.75 -20.00
C PRO A 3 -3.62 -14.33 -19.78
N ALA A 4 -4.07 -13.37 -20.59
CA ALA A 4 -3.68 -11.96 -20.45
C ALA A 4 -4.09 -11.36 -19.09
N TYR A 5 -5.28 -11.68 -18.60
CA TYR A 5 -5.73 -11.25 -17.29
C TYR A 5 -4.86 -11.87 -16.17
N ARG A 6 -4.52 -13.16 -16.28
CA ARG A 6 -3.63 -13.81 -15.29
C ARG A 6 -2.26 -13.16 -15.24
N SER A 7 -1.70 -12.84 -16.40
CA SER A 7 -0.43 -12.10 -16.46
C SER A 7 -0.55 -10.76 -15.78
N ALA A 8 -1.55 -9.94 -16.13
CA ALA A 8 -1.78 -8.64 -15.49
C ALA A 8 -1.91 -8.73 -13.96
N ALA A 9 -2.67 -9.71 -13.46
CA ALA A 9 -2.80 -9.94 -12.02
C ALA A 9 -1.44 -10.26 -11.36
N ALA A 10 -0.59 -11.07 -11.99
CA ALA A 10 0.73 -11.39 -11.47
C ALA A 10 1.65 -10.16 -11.42
N TRP A 11 1.59 -9.29 -12.44
CA TRP A 11 2.36 -8.05 -12.44
C TRP A 11 1.90 -7.07 -11.36
N ILE A 12 0.58 -6.97 -11.13
CA ILE A 12 0.02 -6.15 -10.05
C ILE A 12 0.49 -6.67 -8.69
N ASP A 13 0.39 -7.98 -8.47
CA ASP A 13 0.84 -8.61 -7.23
C ASP A 13 2.33 -8.36 -6.96
N GLN A 14 3.17 -8.55 -7.99
CA GLN A 14 4.60 -8.26 -7.90
C GLN A 14 4.88 -6.78 -7.59
N ALA A 15 4.18 -5.86 -8.25
CA ALA A 15 4.36 -4.43 -8.00
C ALA A 15 3.97 -4.05 -6.56
N LEU A 16 2.88 -4.61 -6.03
CA LEU A 16 2.46 -4.39 -4.65
C LEU A 16 3.45 -5.01 -3.65
N GLY A 17 4.05 -6.16 -3.98
CA GLY A 17 5.15 -6.74 -3.20
C GLY A 17 6.35 -5.80 -3.09
N HIS A 18 6.81 -5.25 -4.21
CA HIS A 18 7.93 -4.29 -4.20
C HIS A 18 7.58 -2.97 -3.49
N LEU A 19 6.35 -2.48 -3.64
CA LEU A 19 5.88 -1.31 -2.89
C LEU A 19 5.91 -1.58 -1.38
N ALA A 20 5.44 -2.74 -0.94
CA ALA A 20 5.49 -3.13 0.46
C ALA A 20 6.92 -3.13 1.03
N GLU A 21 7.87 -3.74 0.33
CA GLU A 21 9.27 -3.76 0.74
C GLU A 21 9.84 -2.34 0.87
N ALA A 22 9.50 -1.45 -0.07
CA ALA A 22 9.94 -0.06 -0.04
C ALA A 22 9.32 0.72 1.12
N VAL A 23 8.03 0.51 1.38
CA VAL A 23 7.28 1.14 2.48
C VAL A 23 7.81 0.67 3.83
N GLU A 24 8.13 -0.62 3.99
CA GLU A 24 8.69 -1.17 5.23
C GLU A 24 10.07 -0.57 5.59
N GLN A 25 10.86 -0.18 4.60
CA GLN A 25 12.17 0.46 4.78
C GLN A 25 12.11 2.00 4.83
N MET A 26 10.92 2.57 4.64
CA MET A 26 10.74 4.01 4.56
C MET A 26 10.95 4.67 5.93
N PRO A 27 11.78 5.72 6.03
CA PRO A 27 11.90 6.52 7.26
C PRO A 27 10.54 7.08 7.70
N ASP A 28 10.34 7.20 9.01
CA ASP A 28 9.03 7.56 9.59
C ASP A 28 8.47 8.88 9.07
N ASP A 29 9.29 9.93 8.96
CA ASP A 29 8.88 11.24 8.45
C ASP A 29 8.32 11.15 7.03
N ARG A 30 9.00 10.40 6.16
CA ARG A 30 8.55 10.16 4.79
C ARG A 30 7.32 9.25 4.77
N PHE A 31 7.30 8.21 5.58
CA PHE A 31 6.18 7.28 5.68
C PHE A 31 4.88 8.00 6.05
N LEU A 32 4.91 8.86 7.07
CA LEU A 32 3.75 9.64 7.49
C LEU A 32 3.26 10.57 6.37
N SER A 33 4.17 11.22 5.66
CA SER A 33 3.82 12.10 4.54
C SER A 33 3.16 11.34 3.38
N GLU A 34 3.72 10.19 2.99
CA GLU A 34 3.22 9.40 1.85
C GLU A 34 1.93 8.65 2.20
N HIS A 35 1.81 8.17 3.45
CA HIS A 35 0.57 7.59 3.97
C HIS A 35 -0.58 8.60 3.90
N GLN A 36 -0.37 9.83 4.37
CA GLN A 36 -1.38 10.88 4.25
C GLN A 36 -1.69 11.23 2.79
N ALA A 37 -0.66 11.37 1.95
CA ALA A 37 -0.85 11.68 0.53
C ALA A 37 -1.69 10.60 -0.20
N ALA A 38 -1.51 9.32 0.15
CA ALA A 38 -2.32 8.24 -0.40
C ALA A 38 -3.80 8.34 -0.03
N HIS A 39 -4.13 8.89 1.15
CA HIS A 39 -5.51 9.14 1.59
C HIS A 39 -6.10 10.43 1.03
N ASP A 40 -5.28 11.43 0.73
CA ASP A 40 -5.71 12.70 0.15
C ASP A 40 -6.03 12.61 -1.35
N GLU A 41 -5.44 11.63 -2.06
CA GLU A 41 -5.64 11.43 -3.49
C GLU A 41 -7.09 10.99 -3.81
N PRO A 42 -7.71 11.51 -4.90
CA PRO A 42 -9.01 11.03 -5.36
C PRO A 42 -9.07 9.50 -5.48
N ARG A 43 -10.12 8.92 -4.89
CA ARG A 43 -10.29 7.47 -4.83
C ARG A 43 -10.30 6.84 -6.22
N SER A 44 -9.48 5.81 -6.37
CA SER A 44 -9.43 4.95 -7.54
C SER A 44 -8.98 3.56 -7.13
N ALA A 45 -9.24 2.54 -7.95
CA ALA A 45 -8.81 1.18 -7.65
C ALA A 45 -7.29 1.07 -7.44
N SER A 46 -6.49 1.83 -8.20
CA SER A 46 -5.04 1.89 -8.04
C SER A 46 -4.61 2.54 -6.72
N VAL A 47 -5.26 3.65 -6.34
CA VAL A 47 -4.97 4.36 -5.08
C VAL A 47 -5.38 3.49 -3.89
N ASP A 48 -6.54 2.84 -3.93
CA ASP A 48 -7.01 1.97 -2.86
C ASP A 48 -6.05 0.78 -2.62
N MET A 49 -5.43 0.23 -3.68
CA MET A 49 -4.39 -0.80 -3.54
C MET A 49 -3.12 -0.26 -2.87
N VAL A 50 -2.66 0.94 -3.24
CA VAL A 50 -1.49 1.58 -2.62
C VAL A 50 -1.77 1.92 -1.15
N ALA A 51 -2.92 2.54 -0.87
CA ALA A 51 -3.36 2.87 0.48
C ALA A 51 -3.43 1.62 1.37
N THR A 52 -3.89 0.48 0.84
CA THR A 52 -3.90 -0.80 1.58
C THR A 52 -2.50 -1.24 2.04
N VAL A 53 -1.47 -1.02 1.21
CA VAL A 53 -0.07 -1.34 1.58
C VAL A 53 0.41 -0.42 2.70
N PHE A 54 0.14 0.88 2.59
CA PHE A 54 0.48 1.86 3.63
C PHE A 54 -0.26 1.60 4.95
N GLU A 55 -1.55 1.27 4.89
CA GLU A 55 -2.36 0.89 6.06
C GLU A 55 -1.81 -0.34 6.76
N ARG A 56 -1.43 -1.38 6.01
CA ARG A 56 -0.82 -2.58 6.59
C ARG A 56 0.44 -2.23 7.39
N GLU A 57 1.26 -1.35 6.84
CA GLU A 57 2.49 -0.91 7.52
C GLU A 57 2.19 0.00 8.72
N TRP A 58 1.21 0.89 8.59
CA TRP A 58 0.76 1.77 9.68
C TRP A 58 0.41 0.95 10.92
N TRP A 59 -0.44 -0.07 10.76
CA TRP A 59 -0.85 -0.93 11.87
C TRP A 59 0.28 -1.80 12.42
N ARG A 60 1.33 -2.04 11.63
CA ARG A 60 2.54 -2.72 12.09
C ARG A 60 3.41 -1.81 12.95
N ARG A 61 3.58 -0.53 12.55
CA ARG A 61 4.38 0.48 13.27
C ARG A 61 3.68 1.02 14.52
N TYR A 62 2.36 1.22 14.44
CA TYR A 62 1.55 1.89 15.47
C TYR A 62 0.38 1.00 15.91
N PRO A 63 0.63 -0.16 16.56
CA PRO A 63 -0.41 -1.12 16.88
C PRO A 63 -1.44 -0.63 17.92
N GLY A 64 -1.11 0.40 18.70
CA GLY A 64 -1.91 0.86 19.84
C GLY A 64 -3.30 1.40 19.52
N GLY A 65 -3.59 1.77 18.27
CA GLY A 65 -4.88 2.35 17.86
C GLY A 65 -5.79 1.41 17.06
N ARG A 66 -5.48 0.10 17.00
CA ARG A 66 -6.19 -0.84 16.11
C ARG A 66 -7.53 -1.36 16.66
N ASP A 67 -7.66 -1.35 17.99
CA ASP A 67 -8.79 -1.93 18.72
C ASP A 67 -9.73 -0.86 19.33
N GLU A 68 -9.48 0.42 19.05
CA GLU A 68 -10.33 1.57 19.42
C GLU A 68 -11.37 1.87 18.32
#